data_AF-A0A1E3B5Q3-F1
#
_entry.id   AF-A0A1E3B5Q3-F1
#
_cell.length_a   1.000
_cell.length_b   1.000
_cell.length_c   1.000
_cell.angle_alpha   90.00
_cell.angle_beta   90.00
_cell.angle_gamma   90.00
#
_symmetry.space_group_name_H-M   'P 1'
#
loop_
_entity.id
_entity.type
_entity.pdbx_description
1 polymer ?
#
loop_
_entity_poly.entity_id
_entity_poly.type
_entity_poly.pdbx_seq_one_letter_code
_entity_poly.pdbx_strand_id
1 'polypeptide(L)'
;MCSQYENIHLGPFPYLADSNDPQSLYWDNVVQESAAARVYALQTGAYNLVAAIGAAVAFDPLGNTIAKISASADMDETPLLYASANTSSFNTSKMYDVDGQASWAIVKEIVDAYPGDIPRVEGD
;
A
#
# COMPACT_ATOMS: atom_id res chain seq x y z
N MET A 1 3.72 15.13 3.76
CA MET A 1 2.76 14.01 3.76
C MET A 1 3.35 12.87 4.59
N CYS A 2 2.98 12.76 5.86
CA CYS A 2 3.16 11.53 6.64
C CYS A 2 1.77 11.17 7.14
N SER A 3 1.06 10.42 6.32
CA SER A 3 -0.30 10.04 6.61
C SER A 3 -0.29 8.71 7.34
N GLN A 4 -0.86 8.71 8.54
CA GLN A 4 -1.23 7.53 9.33
C GLN A 4 -0.22 6.92 10.30
N TYR A 5 -0.77 6.46 11.43
CA TYR A 5 -0.14 5.78 12.56
C TYR A 5 -0.03 4.26 12.41
N GLU A 6 -0.42 3.69 11.27
CA GLU A 6 -0.32 2.24 11.05
C GLU A 6 1.15 1.85 10.94
N ASN A 7 1.59 0.95 11.81
CA ASN A 7 2.95 0.41 11.73
C ASN A 7 3.05 -0.74 10.71
N ILE A 8 1.92 -1.40 10.43
CA ILE A 8 1.78 -2.51 9.48
C ILE A 8 0.47 -2.29 8.71
N HIS A 9 0.56 -2.35 7.38
CA HIS A 9 -0.55 -2.22 6.44
C HIS A 9 -0.68 -3.48 5.60
N LEU A 10 -1.92 -3.88 5.31
CA LEU A 10 -2.24 -4.95 4.37
C LEU A 10 -2.79 -4.32 3.09
N GLY A 11 -2.00 -4.37 2.01
CA GLY A 11 -2.33 -3.77 0.73
C GLY A 11 -3.57 -4.42 0.10
N PRO A 12 -4.51 -3.64 -0.44
CA PRO A 12 -5.77 -4.13 -0.99
C PRO A 12 -5.64 -4.63 -2.43
N PHE A 13 -4.63 -5.44 -2.73
CA PHE A 13 -4.37 -5.98 -4.07
C PHE A 13 -4.63 -7.49 -4.07
N PRO A 14 -5.90 -7.92 -4.26
CA PRO A 14 -6.26 -9.33 -4.10
C PRO A 14 -5.71 -10.24 -5.22
N TYR A 15 -5.29 -9.67 -6.35
CA TYR A 15 -4.72 -10.38 -7.49
C TYR A 15 -3.43 -9.69 -7.92
N LEU A 16 -2.39 -10.49 -8.12
CA LEU A 16 -1.09 -10.01 -8.56
C LEU A 16 -0.50 -10.98 -9.58
N ALA A 17 -0.67 -10.67 -10.86
CA ALA A 17 -0.03 -11.37 -11.95
C ALA A 17 1.47 -11.05 -12.04
N ASP A 18 2.23 -11.95 -12.67
CA ASP A 18 3.65 -11.74 -12.89
C ASP A 18 3.92 -10.60 -13.88
N SER A 19 5.12 -10.02 -13.80
CA SER A 19 5.50 -8.84 -14.59
C SER A 19 5.40 -9.05 -16.10
N ASN A 20 5.54 -10.29 -16.54
CA ASN A 20 5.63 -10.66 -17.95
C ASN A 20 4.36 -11.36 -18.46
N ASP A 21 3.30 -11.43 -17.64
CA ASP A 21 2.04 -12.03 -18.05
C ASP A 21 1.36 -11.17 -19.12
N PRO A 22 1.18 -11.67 -20.36
CA PRO A 22 0.56 -10.88 -21.43
C PRO A 22 -0.93 -10.66 -21.24
N GLN A 23 -1.58 -11.37 -20.32
CA GLN A 23 -3.00 -11.21 -19.98
C GLN A 23 -3.22 -10.25 -18.80
N SER A 24 -2.16 -9.89 -18.10
CA SER A 24 -2.22 -8.96 -16.98
C SER A 24 -2.64 -7.57 -17.44
N LEU A 25 -3.55 -6.98 -16.67
CA LEU A 25 -3.96 -5.60 -16.78
C LEU A 25 -3.07 -4.72 -15.91
N TYR A 26 -3.06 -3.41 -16.17
CA TYR A 26 -2.20 -2.50 -15.43
C TYR A 26 -2.46 -2.48 -13.91
N TRP A 27 -3.65 -2.91 -13.47
CA TRP A 27 -4.11 -2.90 -12.08
C TRP A 27 -3.94 -4.25 -11.35
N ASP A 28 -3.55 -5.30 -12.05
CA ASP A 28 -3.21 -6.60 -11.45
C ASP A 28 -1.75 -7.00 -11.70
N ASN A 29 -0.98 -6.19 -12.43
CA ASN A 29 0.42 -6.48 -12.69
C ASN A 29 1.31 -6.14 -11.49
N VAL A 30 2.18 -7.07 -11.10
CA VAL A 30 3.09 -6.88 -9.97
C VAL A 30 4.02 -5.68 -10.11
N VAL A 31 4.35 -5.21 -11.31
CA VAL A 31 5.22 -4.04 -11.48
C VAL A 31 4.51 -2.77 -11.01
N GLN A 32 3.31 -2.51 -11.51
CA GLN A 32 2.52 -1.33 -11.22
C GLN A 32 2.08 -1.35 -9.75
N GLU A 33 1.53 -2.47 -9.28
CA GLU A 33 0.99 -2.55 -7.93
C GLU A 33 2.09 -2.56 -6.86
N SER A 34 3.26 -3.15 -7.14
CA SER A 34 4.42 -2.99 -6.25
C SER A 34 4.91 -1.55 -6.19
N ALA A 35 4.82 -0.79 -7.28
CA ALA A 35 5.20 0.62 -7.27
C ALA A 35 4.25 1.44 -6.39
N ALA A 36 2.93 1.23 -6.51
CA ALA A 36 1.93 1.87 -5.66
C ALA A 36 2.11 1.48 -4.18
N ALA A 37 2.31 0.19 -3.90
CA ALA A 37 2.55 -0.32 -2.55
C ALA A 37 3.82 0.24 -1.90
N ARG A 38 4.89 0.44 -2.68
CA ARG A 38 6.13 1.10 -2.22
C ARG A 38 5.92 2.57 -1.87
N VAL A 39 5.20 3.30 -2.72
CA VAL A 39 4.86 4.70 -2.45
C VAL A 39 4.06 4.81 -1.16
N TYR A 40 3.09 3.91 -0.96
CA TYR A 40 2.34 3.85 0.29
C TYR A 40 3.26 3.62 1.50
N ALA A 41 4.16 2.63 1.45
CA ALA A 41 5.09 2.35 2.55
C ALA A 41 5.96 3.58 2.90
N LEU A 42 6.49 4.26 1.89
CA LEU A 42 7.28 5.49 2.05
C LEU A 42 6.47 6.66 2.64
N GLN A 43 5.23 6.83 2.21
CA GLN A 43 4.39 7.96 2.65
C GLN A 43 3.84 7.76 4.06
N THR A 44 3.61 6.52 4.46
CA THR A 44 3.02 6.18 5.76
C THR A 44 4.08 5.83 6.81
N GLY A 45 5.27 5.39 6.39
CA GLY A 45 6.26 4.81 7.27
C GLY A 45 5.84 3.43 7.82
N ALA A 46 4.85 2.79 7.20
CA ALA A 46 4.37 1.48 7.59
C ALA A 46 5.13 0.37 6.85
N TYR A 47 5.25 -0.80 7.49
CA TYR A 47 5.46 -2.04 6.75
C TYR A 47 4.22 -2.31 5.89
N ASN A 48 4.39 -2.59 4.59
CA ASN A 48 3.27 -2.86 3.69
C ASN A 48 3.37 -4.28 3.16
N LEU A 49 2.37 -5.12 3.45
CA LEU A 49 2.31 -6.50 3.00
C LEU A 49 1.17 -6.65 1.99
N VAL A 50 1.48 -7.23 0.84
CA VAL A 50 0.50 -7.52 -0.19
C VAL A 50 0.28 -9.01 -0.26
N ALA A 51 -0.86 -9.45 0.29
CA ALA A 51 -1.33 -10.83 0.22
C ALA A 51 -2.31 -10.93 -0.96
N ALA A 52 -1.93 -11.67 -2.00
CA ALA A 52 -2.69 -11.77 -3.23
C ALA A 52 -2.72 -13.20 -3.76
N ILE A 53 -3.71 -13.49 -4.60
CA ILE A 53 -3.69 -14.64 -5.49
C ILE A 53 -2.69 -14.33 -6.61
N GLY A 54 -1.62 -15.13 -6.69
CA GLY A 54 -0.48 -14.88 -7.57
C GLY A 54 0.76 -14.47 -6.78
N ALA A 55 1.39 -13.35 -7.13
CA ALA A 55 2.60 -12.88 -6.47
C ALA A 55 2.30 -12.27 -5.09
N ALA A 56 3.18 -12.50 -4.13
CA ALA A 56 3.12 -11.88 -2.81
C ALA A 56 4.37 -11.03 -2.58
N VAL A 57 4.24 -9.87 -1.94
CA VAL A 57 5.38 -8.99 -1.68
C VAL A 57 5.20 -8.23 -0.38
N ALA A 58 6.31 -7.99 0.33
CA ALA A 58 6.35 -7.17 1.52
C ALA A 58 7.41 -6.06 1.38
N PHE A 59 7.09 -4.89 1.90
CA PHE A 59 7.95 -3.71 1.91
C PHE A 59 8.20 -3.21 3.34
N ASP A 60 9.41 -2.71 3.59
CA ASP A 60 9.72 -1.97 4.81
C ASP A 60 9.25 -0.49 4.71
N PRO A 61 9.28 0.28 5.82
CA PRO A 61 8.93 1.70 5.83
C PRO A 61 9.72 2.61 4.87
N LEU A 62 10.83 2.13 4.30
CA LEU A 62 11.63 2.85 3.32
C LEU A 62 11.30 2.41 1.88
N GLY A 63 10.29 1.57 1.70
CA GLY A 63 9.89 1.03 0.40
C GLY A 63 10.82 -0.06 -0.13
N ASN A 64 11.75 -0.59 0.66
CA ASN A 64 12.58 -1.72 0.23
C ASN A 64 11.76 -3.00 0.25
N THR A 65 11.91 -3.84 -0.78
CA THR A 65 11.32 -5.18 -0.77
C THR A 65 12.08 -6.07 0.21
N ILE A 66 11.38 -6.57 1.23
CA ILE A 66 11.96 -7.44 2.28
C ILE A 66 11.63 -8.91 2.09
N ALA A 67 10.57 -9.22 1.35
CA ALA A 67 10.19 -10.58 0.98
C ALA A 67 9.35 -10.54 -0.31
N LYS A 68 9.49 -11.54 -1.17
CA LYS A 68 8.67 -11.70 -2.38
C LYS A 68 8.54 -13.17 -2.80
N ILE A 69 7.36 -13.53 -3.33
CA ILE A 69 7.08 -14.75 -4.10
C ILE A 69 6.50 -14.29 -5.46
N SER A 70 6.95 -14.90 -6.56
CA SER A 70 6.39 -14.65 -7.90
C SER A 70 5.07 -15.38 -8.10
N ALA A 71 4.22 -14.92 -9.01
CA ALA A 71 2.96 -15.60 -9.32
C ALA A 71 3.18 -16.98 -9.95
N SER A 72 4.30 -17.15 -10.65
CA SER A 72 4.76 -18.40 -11.26
C SER A 72 5.48 -19.37 -10.31
N ALA A 73 5.62 -19.03 -9.02
CA ALA A 73 6.22 -19.94 -8.06
C ALA A 73 5.32 -21.18 -7.85
N ASP A 74 5.95 -22.32 -7.57
CA ASP A 74 5.21 -23.51 -7.15
C ASP A 74 4.65 -23.30 -5.74
N MET A 75 3.32 -23.21 -5.65
CA MET A 75 2.62 -22.95 -4.39
C MET A 75 2.54 -24.17 -3.49
N ASP A 76 2.77 -25.39 -4.03
CA ASP A 76 2.93 -26.59 -3.21
C ASP A 76 4.29 -26.56 -2.48
N GLU A 77 5.31 -25.96 -3.09
CA GLU A 77 6.64 -25.78 -2.48
C GLU A 77 6.75 -24.51 -1.62
N THR A 78 6.11 -23.41 -2.03
CA THR A 78 6.21 -22.09 -1.40
C THR A 78 4.83 -21.50 -1.05
N PRO A 79 4.06 -22.13 -0.17
CA PRO A 79 2.67 -21.73 0.11
C PRO A 79 2.55 -20.41 0.87
N LEU A 80 3.63 -19.91 1.46
CA LEU A 80 3.61 -18.78 2.40
C LEU A 80 4.81 -17.87 2.21
N LEU A 81 4.55 -16.57 2.19
CA LEU A 81 5.56 -15.53 2.33
C LEU A 81 5.78 -15.20 3.80
N TYR A 82 7.02 -15.28 4.28
CA TYR A 82 7.39 -14.85 5.62
C TYR A 82 8.18 -13.54 5.57
N ALA A 83 7.81 -12.58 6.41
CA ALA A 83 8.52 -11.34 6.62
C ALA A 83 8.56 -11.02 8.12
N SER A 84 9.60 -10.30 8.56
CA SER A 84 9.73 -9.83 9.95
C SER A 84 9.74 -8.31 9.99
N ALA A 85 9.09 -7.75 11.00
CA ALA A 85 9.06 -6.32 11.24
C ALA A 85 9.86 -5.99 12.51
N ASN A 86 10.73 -5.00 12.42
CA ASN A 86 11.40 -4.46 13.60
C ASN A 86 10.45 -3.46 14.28
N THR A 87 9.95 -3.82 15.46
CA THR A 87 8.93 -3.04 16.17
C THR A 87 9.51 -2.00 17.13
N SER A 88 10.84 -1.86 17.21
CA SER A 88 11.50 -0.96 18.17
C SER A 88 11.09 0.52 18.02
N SER A 89 10.71 0.93 16.81
CA SER A 89 10.25 2.29 16.49
C SER A 89 8.73 2.43 16.45
N PHE A 90 7.97 1.37 16.76
CA PHE A 90 6.51 1.43 16.67
C PHE A 90 5.94 2.36 17.73
N ASN A 91 5.08 3.27 17.31
CA ASN A 91 4.37 4.12 18.24
C ASN A 91 3.23 3.32 18.88
N THR A 92 3.42 2.87 20.12
CA THR A 92 2.43 2.08 20.86
C THR A 92 1.41 2.93 21.61
N SER A 93 1.55 4.25 21.61
CA SER A 93 0.62 5.16 22.31
C SER A 93 -0.68 5.43 21.53
N LYS A 94 -0.70 5.11 20.23
CA LYS A 94 -1.87 5.23 19.35
C LYS A 94 -1.96 3.99 18.47
N MET A 95 -2.83 3.06 18.83
CA MET A 95 -2.85 1.73 18.19
C MET A 95 -3.73 1.66 16.93
N TYR A 96 -4.71 2.54 16.77
CA TYR A 96 -5.64 2.51 15.63
C TYR A 96 -6.37 3.85 15.49
N ASP A 97 -6.47 4.35 14.27
CA ASP A 97 -7.24 5.55 13.91
C ASP A 97 -7.97 5.27 12.60
N VAL A 98 -9.30 5.13 12.67
CA VAL A 98 -10.17 4.84 11.52
C VAL A 98 -10.13 5.95 10.47
N ASP A 99 -9.85 7.18 10.92
CA ASP A 99 -9.72 8.36 10.07
C ASP A 99 -8.26 8.64 9.70
N GLY A 100 -7.35 7.75 10.10
CA GLY A 100 -5.92 7.94 9.89
C GLY A 100 -5.45 7.70 8.46
N GLN A 101 -6.26 7.09 7.58
CA GLN A 101 -5.82 6.56 6.30
C GLN A 101 -5.02 7.51 5.41
N ALA A 102 -4.03 6.98 4.67
CA ALA A 102 -3.37 7.68 3.56
C ALA A 102 -4.38 8.45 2.70
N SER A 103 -5.49 7.81 2.38
CA SER A 103 -6.63 8.39 1.68
C SER A 103 -7.25 9.58 2.42
N TRP A 104 -7.44 9.50 3.75
CA TRP A 104 -8.00 10.59 4.54
C TRP A 104 -7.08 11.80 4.67
N ALA A 105 -5.77 11.62 4.81
CA ALA A 105 -4.86 12.75 4.81
C ALA A 105 -4.78 13.43 3.44
N ILE A 106 -4.85 12.66 2.35
CA ILE A 106 -4.93 13.23 0.99
C ILE A 106 -6.25 14.01 0.82
N VAL A 107 -7.38 13.45 1.26
CA VAL A 107 -8.67 14.17 1.24
C VAL A 107 -8.59 15.46 2.04
N LYS A 108 -7.97 15.42 3.23
CA LYS A 108 -7.77 16.61 4.05
C LYS A 108 -6.89 17.65 3.35
N GLU A 109 -5.79 17.23 2.72
CA GLU A 109 -4.94 18.12 1.94
C GLU A 109 -5.69 18.76 0.77
N ILE A 110 -6.54 17.99 0.07
CA ILE A 110 -7.41 18.52 -0.98
C ILE A 110 -8.40 19.54 -0.42
N VAL A 111 -9.04 19.25 0.72
CA VAL A 111 -10.00 20.15 1.37
C VAL A 111 -9.30 21.43 1.85
N ASP A 112 -8.13 21.31 2.47
CA ASP A 112 -7.36 22.44 3.01
C ASP A 112 -6.76 23.31 1.89
N ALA A 113 -6.42 22.71 0.74
CA ALA A 113 -5.91 23.42 -0.43
C ALA A 113 -7.01 23.93 -1.38
N TYR A 114 -8.28 23.55 -1.16
CA TYR A 114 -9.38 23.98 -2.03
C TYR A 114 -9.61 25.49 -1.89
N PRO A 115 -9.50 26.29 -2.98
CA PRO A 115 -9.63 27.73 -2.89
C PRO A 115 -11.04 28.11 -2.46
N GLY A 116 -11.16 28.81 -1.32
CA GLY A 116 -12.46 29.18 -0.74
C GLY A 116 -13.24 30.24 -1.53
N ASP A 117 -12.61 30.83 -2.54
CA ASP A 117 -13.08 31.91 -3.40
C ASP A 117 -13.74 31.41 -4.71
N ILE A 118 -13.70 30.11 -5.01
CA ILE A 118 -14.42 29.55 -6.17
C ILE A 118 -15.93 29.52 -5.84
N PRO A 119 -16.78 30.25 -6.60
CA PRO A 119 -18.21 30.28 -6.37
C PRO A 119 -18.84 28.89 -6.53
N ARG A 120 -19.51 28.40 -5.48
CA ARG A 120 -20.24 27.12 -5.48
C ARG A 120 -21.65 27.29 -6.07
N VAL A 121 -21.75 27.88 -7.24
CA VAL A 121 -23.03 28.02 -7.95
C VAL A 121 -23.21 26.80 -8.84
N GLU A 122 -24.30 26.05 -8.66
CA GLU A 122 -24.75 25.09 -9.67
C GLU A 122 -24.99 25.84 -10.98
N GLY A 123 -24.45 25.33 -12.08
CA GLY A 123 -24.73 25.87 -13.40
C GLY A 123 -26.16 25.51 -13.81
N ASP A 124 -26.92 26.50 -14.28
CA ASP A 124 -28.28 26.34 -14.80
C ASP A 124 -28.36 25.38 -16.00
#